data_AF-A0A523I0W0-F1
#
_entry.id   AF-A0A523I0W0-F1
#
_cell.length_a   1.000
_cell.length_b   1.000
_cell.length_c   1.000
_cell.angle_alpha   90.00
_cell.angle_beta   90.00
_cell.angle_gamma   90.00
#
_symmetry.space_group_name_H-M   'P 1'
#
loop_
_entity.id
_entity.type
_entity.pdbx_description
1 polymer ?
#
loop_
_entity_poly.entity_id
_entity_poly.type
_entity_poly.pdbx_seq_one_letter_code
_entity_poly.pdbx_strand_id
1 'polypeptide(L)' 'MTQHDHEDHAVTEAWREALTVGHRDALSSFLPGSPRCAMCLIPLGGVGGLLMKFLRGRSNSRKNPAICNL' A
#
# COMPACT_ATOMS: atom_id res chain seq x y z
N MET A 1 8.09 36.19 -13.17
CA MET A 1 7.47 35.11 -12.38
C MET A 1 6.19 34.78 -13.08
N THR A 2 6.26 33.81 -13.98
CA THR A 2 5.20 33.46 -14.93
C THR A 2 4.25 32.43 -14.30
N GLN A 3 3.08 32.28 -14.88
CA GLN A 3 2.03 31.37 -14.39
C GLN A 3 2.49 29.89 -14.35
N HIS A 4 3.47 29.53 -15.19
CA HIS A 4 4.11 28.22 -15.23
C HIS A 4 4.94 27.94 -13.97
N ASP A 5 5.70 28.93 -13.48
CA ASP A 5 6.51 28.82 -12.27
C ASP A 5 5.65 28.51 -11.03
N HIS A 6 4.40 28.97 -11.03
CA HIS A 6 3.47 28.79 -9.91
C HIS A 6 2.82 27.39 -9.91
N GLU A 7 2.63 26.80 -11.08
CA GLU A 7 2.08 25.44 -11.25
C GLU A 7 3.12 24.39 -10.86
N ASP A 8 4.37 24.56 -11.30
CA ASP A 8 5.48 23.67 -10.94
C ASP A 8 5.72 23.65 -9.43
N HIS A 9 5.60 24.80 -8.77
CA HIS A 9 5.78 24.88 -7.33
C HIS A 9 4.64 24.18 -6.57
N ALA A 10 3.40 24.30 -7.04
CA ALA A 10 2.25 23.62 -6.43
C ALA A 10 2.34 22.10 -6.57
N VAL A 11 2.72 21.61 -7.75
CA VAL A 11 2.94 20.17 -8.01
C VAL A 11 4.10 19.64 -7.17
N THR A 12 5.20 20.38 -7.06
CA THR A 12 6.36 20.00 -6.25
C THR A 12 6.00 19.86 -4.78
N GLU A 13 5.24 20.80 -4.22
CA GLU A 13 4.83 20.74 -2.82
C GLU A 13 3.82 19.61 -2.56
N ALA A 14 2.89 19.34 -3.50
CA ALA A 14 1.99 18.19 -3.41
C ALA A 14 2.76 16.86 -3.39
N TRP A 15 3.77 16.70 -4.24
CA TRP A 15 4.65 15.52 -4.22
C TRP A 15 5.49 15.43 -2.96
N ARG A 16 6.03 16.55 -2.48
CA ARG A 16 6.79 16.61 -1.22
C ARG A 16 5.93 16.12 -0.06
N GLU A 17 4.70 16.62 0.07
CA GLU A 17 3.77 16.20 1.11
C GLU A 17 3.42 14.71 1.02
N ALA A 18 3.04 14.24 -0.18
CA ALA A 18 2.69 12.84 -0.41
C ALA A 18 3.82 11.86 -0.07
N LEU A 19 5.07 12.22 -0.35
CA LEU A 19 6.24 11.36 -0.13
C LEU A 19 6.80 11.45 1.31
N THR A 20 6.67 12.58 1.99
CA THR A 20 7.28 12.79 3.32
C THR A 20 6.31 12.54 4.47
N VAL A 21 5.04 12.93 4.31
CA VAL A 21 3.98 12.73 5.32
C VAL A 21 3.20 11.45 5.05
N GLY A 22 3.09 11.06 3.77
CA GLY A 22 2.31 9.91 3.32
C GLY A 22 0.89 10.33 2.93
N HIS A 23 0.43 9.87 1.76
CA HIS A 23 -0.95 10.08 1.32
C HIS A 23 -1.87 9.09 2.05
N ARG A 24 -2.68 9.59 3.00
CA ARG A 24 -3.72 8.80 3.71
C ARG A 24 -5.09 9.06 3.12
N ASP A 25 -5.34 8.57 1.93
CA ASP A 25 -6.68 8.39 1.40
C ASP A 25 -7.27 7.07 1.93
N ALA A 26 -8.50 7.10 2.46
CA ALA A 26 -9.16 5.88 2.95
C ALA A 26 -9.27 4.79 1.86
N LEU A 27 -9.19 5.18 0.59
CA LEU A 27 -9.22 4.30 -0.59
C LEU A 27 -7.92 3.53 -0.81
N SER A 28 -6.74 4.08 -0.48
CA SER A 28 -5.47 3.34 -0.56
C SER A 28 -5.38 2.17 0.41
N SER A 29 -6.19 2.17 1.48
CA SER A 29 -6.34 1.01 2.37
C SER A 29 -7.09 -0.16 1.72
N PHE A 30 -7.85 0.09 0.64
CA PHE A 30 -8.53 -0.95 -0.15
C PHE A 30 -7.68 -1.49 -1.30
N LEU A 31 -6.69 -0.71 -1.76
CA LEU A 31 -5.71 -1.24 -2.70
C LEU A 31 -5.00 -2.43 -2.04
N PRO A 32 -4.62 -3.49 -2.79
CA PRO A 32 -3.81 -4.59 -2.29
C PRO A 32 -2.38 -4.10 -1.98
N GLY A 33 -2.26 -3.31 -0.93
CA GLY A 33 -1.06 -2.79 -0.27
C GLY A 33 -0.87 -3.43 1.10
N SER A 34 0.30 -3.17 1.71
CA SER A 34 0.82 -3.77 2.95
C SER A 34 -0.23 -4.19 4.01
N PRO A 35 -0.04 -5.31 4.73
CA PRO A 35 1.10 -6.24 4.70
C PRO A 35 1.09 -7.21 3.51
N ARG A 36 2.29 -7.52 2.99
CA ARG A 36 2.54 -8.57 1.99
C ARG A 36 3.43 -9.65 2.59
N CYS A 37 3.34 -10.87 2.06
CA CYS A 37 4.29 -11.93 2.43
C CYS A 37 5.72 -11.51 2.04
N ALA A 38 6.67 -11.61 2.96
CA ALA A 38 8.08 -11.29 2.71
C ALA A 38 8.74 -12.21 1.66
N MET A 39 8.20 -13.40 1.41
CA MET A 39 8.78 -14.39 0.47
C MET A 39 8.20 -14.32 -0.94
N CYS A 40 6.88 -14.22 -1.06
CA CYS A 40 6.19 -14.29 -2.37
C CYS A 40 5.35 -13.05 -2.69
N LEU A 41 5.41 -12.02 -1.84
CA LEU A 41 4.81 -10.70 -2.04
C LEU A 41 3.29 -10.67 -2.23
N ILE A 42 2.59 -11.77 -1.95
CA ILE A 42 1.12 -11.79 -1.97
C ILE A 42 0.55 -10.86 -0.88
N PRO A 43 -0.61 -10.23 -1.11
CA PRO A 43 -1.27 -9.45 -0.08
C PRO A 43 -1.76 -10.35 1.06
N LEU A 44 -1.47 -9.93 2.28
CA LEU A 44 -1.88 -10.58 3.53
C LEU A 44 -2.87 -9.75 4.35
N GLY A 45 -3.03 -8.46 4.03
CA GLY A 45 -4.01 -7.57 4.68
C GLY A 45 -4.99 -6.91 3.72
N GLY A 46 -5.93 -6.16 4.31
CA GLY A 46 -7.01 -5.49 3.58
C GLY A 46 -7.90 -6.47 2.81
N VAL A 47 -8.58 -5.96 1.79
CA VAL A 47 -9.45 -6.76 0.89
C VAL A 47 -8.63 -7.81 0.13
N GLY A 48 -7.41 -7.48 -0.28
CA GLY A 48 -6.52 -8.42 -0.95
C GLY A 48 -6.18 -9.65 -0.10
N GLY A 49 -5.87 -9.45 1.19
CA GLY A 49 -5.63 -10.53 2.14
C GLY A 49 -6.87 -11.39 2.39
N LEU A 50 -8.05 -10.77 2.48
CA LEU A 50 -9.33 -11.47 2.59
C LEU A 50 -9.57 -12.38 1.37
N LEU A 51 -9.35 -11.84 0.17
CA LEU A 51 -9.50 -12.57 -1.08
C LEU A 51 -8.51 -13.75 -1.17
N MET A 52 -7.25 -13.54 -0.78
CA MET A 52 -6.23 -14.59 -0.74
C MET A 52 -6.59 -15.70 0.26
N LYS A 53 -7.17 -15.33 1.41
CA LYS A 53 -7.65 -16.30 2.40
C LYS A 53 -8.78 -17.16 1.85
N PHE A 54 -9.78 -16.56 1.23
CA PHE A 54 -10.97 -17.30 0.77
C PHE A 54 -10.75 -18.03 -0.56
N LEU A 55 -10.05 -17.44 -1.53
CA LEU A 55 -9.86 -18.06 -2.84
C LEU A 55 -8.66 -19.01 -2.89
N ARG A 56 -7.63 -18.79 -2.06
CA ARG A 56 -6.36 -19.54 -2.14
C ARG A 56 -5.92 -20.16 -0.81
N GLY A 57 -6.76 -20.12 0.23
CA GLY A 57 -6.44 -20.68 1.55
C GLY A 57 -5.26 -19.99 2.25
N ARG A 58 -4.95 -18.76 1.85
CA ARG A 58 -3.68 -18.11 2.12
C ARG A 58 -3.81 -17.04 3.20
N SER A 59 -3.09 -17.21 4.29
CA SER A 59 -3.14 -16.32 5.45
C SER A 59 -1.77 -16.23 6.14
N ASN A 60 -1.61 -15.35 7.13
CA ASN A 60 -0.37 -15.23 7.89
C ASN A 60 0.00 -16.56 8.57
N SER A 61 1.28 -16.94 8.51
CA SER A 61 1.78 -18.11 9.22
C SER A 61 1.72 -17.90 10.73
N ARG A 62 1.36 -18.96 11.47
CA ARG A 62 1.36 -18.95 12.94
C ARG A 62 2.75 -18.74 13.55
N LYS A 63 3.81 -19.14 12.83
CA LYS A 63 5.20 -19.04 13.31
C LYS A 63 5.84 -17.70 12.98
N ASN A 64 5.44 -17.07 11.88
CA ASN A 64 5.96 -15.77 11.47
C ASN A 64 4.86 -15.00 10.72
N PRO A 65 4.31 -13.92 11.31
CA PRO A 65 3.21 -13.17 10.70
C PRO A 65 3.62 -12.39 9.44
N ALA A 66 4.92 -12.25 9.14
CA ALA A 66 5.40 -11.61 7.92
C ALA A 66 5.41 -12.53 6.69
N ILE A 67 5.20 -13.85 6.87
CA ILE A 67 5.11 -14.81 5.77
C ILE A 67 3.74 -15.49 5.77
N CYS A 68 3.31 -15.93 4.60
CA CYS A 68 2.09 -16.70 4.45
C CYS A 68 2.27 -18.19 4.87
N ASN A 69 1.16 -18.84 5.22
CA ASN A 69 1.04 -20.20 5.76
C ASN A 69 1.38 -21.34 4.77
N LEU A 70 2.46 -21.25 3.97
CA LEU A 70 2.85 -22.39 3.09
C LEU A 70 3.34 -23.51 4.00
#